data_AF-A0A1T4RW52-F1
#
_entry.id   AF-A0A1T4RW52-F1
#
_cell.length_a   1.000
_cell.length_b   1.000
_cell.length_c   1.000
_cell.angle_alpha   90.00
_cell.angle_beta   90.00
_cell.angle_gamma   90.00
#
_symmetry.space_group_name_H-M   'P 1'
#
loop_
_entity.id
_entity.type
_entity.pdbx_description
1 polymer ?
#
loop_
_entity_poly.entity_id
_entity_poly.type
_entity_poly.pdbx_seq_one_letter_code
_entity_poly.pdbx_strand_id
1 'polypeptide(L)'
;MTGAGTDSVEDVTRRIADRLRGLPDVAALSAGRFGTVTTPVVGGRIEGVALRPDSVEVGVVVRYGRPLPQLAADLRAEIAPLARGRRIDVSIEDVVPPPEGART
;
A
#
# COMPACT_ATOMS: atom_id res chain seq x y z
N MET A 1 31.68 7.92 -0.95
CA MET A 1 31.76 6.66 -0.17
C MET A 1 31.13 6.99 1.18
N THR A 2 29.93 6.53 1.54
CA THR A 2 29.55 5.15 1.92
C THR A 2 28.01 5.14 2.07
N GLY A 3 27.21 4.16 1.65
CA GLY A 3 27.48 2.83 1.11
C GLY A 3 26.32 2.33 0.24
N ALA A 4 26.66 1.37 -0.62
CA ALA A 4 25.72 0.57 -1.37
C ALA A 4 25.02 -0.44 -0.45
N GLY A 5 23.75 -0.75 -0.74
CA GLY A 5 23.25 -2.12 -0.54
C GLY A 5 22.37 -2.42 0.66
N THR A 6 21.60 -1.48 1.19
CA THR A 6 20.39 -1.83 1.95
C THR A 6 19.29 -0.86 1.56
N ASP A 7 18.29 -1.27 0.77
CA ASP A 7 17.10 -0.41 0.64
C ASP A 7 16.59 -0.14 2.06
N SER A 8 16.59 1.14 2.45
CA SER A 8 16.18 1.57 3.77
C SER A 8 14.71 1.20 3.96
N VAL A 9 14.24 1.10 5.21
CA VAL A 9 12.82 0.90 5.49
C VAL A 9 11.98 1.94 4.75
N GLU A 10 12.45 3.18 4.71
CA GLU A 10 11.87 4.28 3.91
C GLU A 10 11.80 3.96 2.41
N ASP A 11 12.89 3.51 1.78
CA ASP A 11 12.93 3.20 0.34
C ASP A 11 11.96 2.06 -0.01
N VAL A 12 11.95 1.01 0.81
CA VAL A 12 11.03 -0.13 0.63
C VAL A 12 9.58 0.34 0.78
N THR A 13 9.30 1.11 1.83
CA THR A 13 7.95 1.66 2.08
C THR A 13 7.50 2.53 0.92
N ARG A 14 8.37 3.42 0.44
CA ARG A 14 8.08 4.33 -0.68
C ARG A 14 7.77 3.56 -1.95
N ARG A 15 8.60 2.56 -2.31
CA ARG A 15 8.37 1.71 -3.48
C ARG A 15 7.05 0.95 -3.41
N ILE A 16 6.70 0.39 -2.25
CA ILE A 16 5.41 -0.30 -2.05
C ILE A 16 4.27 0.71 -2.24
N ALA A 17 4.36 1.88 -1.61
CA ALA A 17 3.32 2.89 -1.68
C ALA A 17 3.13 3.40 -3.12
N ASP A 18 4.21 3.68 -3.85
CA ASP A 18 4.17 4.12 -5.23
C ASP A 18 3.64 3.04 -6.17
N ARG A 19 4.01 1.77 -5.94
CA ARG A 19 3.49 0.64 -6.72
C ARG A 19 1.98 0.51 -6.56
N LEU A 20 1.46 0.61 -5.33
CA LEU A 20 0.03 0.54 -5.05
C LEU A 20 -0.75 1.72 -5.63
N ARG A 21 -0.23 2.95 -5.51
CA ARG A 21 -0.84 4.15 -6.11
C ARG A 21 -0.91 4.09 -7.64
N GLY A 22 -0.02 3.33 -8.27
CA GLY A 22 -0.02 3.12 -9.72
C GLY A 22 -1.10 2.15 -10.22
N LEU A 23 -1.80 1.43 -9.34
CA LEU A 23 -2.82 0.47 -9.74
C LEU A 23 -4.18 1.15 -9.97
N PRO A 24 -4.88 0.85 -11.07
CA PRO A 24 -6.15 1.50 -11.40
C PRO A 24 -7.27 1.22 -10.39
N ASP A 25 -7.17 0.10 -9.68
CA ASP A 25 -8.11 -0.34 -8.64
C ASP A 25 -7.89 0.38 -7.30
N VAL A 26 -6.75 1.03 -7.09
CA VAL A 26 -6.43 1.75 -5.85
C VAL A 26 -6.80 3.22 -6.02
N ALA A 27 -7.76 3.69 -5.25
CA ALA A 27 -8.16 5.09 -5.25
C ALA A 27 -7.23 5.95 -4.39
N ALA A 28 -6.84 5.44 -3.22
CA ALA A 28 -5.94 6.11 -2.30
C ALA A 28 -5.26 5.11 -1.37
N LEU A 29 -4.17 5.56 -0.73
CA LEU A 29 -3.59 4.88 0.42
C LEU A 29 -4.12 5.53 1.69
N SER A 30 -4.49 4.72 2.67
CA SER A 30 -5.08 5.16 3.94
C SER A 30 -4.19 4.76 5.10
N ALA A 31 -3.92 5.68 6.00
CA ALA A 31 -3.24 5.40 7.27
C ALA A 31 -3.99 4.43 8.20
N GLY A 32 -5.17 3.94 7.78
CA GLY A 32 -6.06 3.09 8.54
C GLY A 32 -6.91 3.90 9.52
N ARG A 33 -8.02 3.31 9.99
CA ARG A 33 -8.95 3.95 10.95
C ARG A 33 -8.27 4.48 12.23
N PHE A 34 -7.12 3.93 12.60
CA PHE A 34 -6.36 4.31 13.80
C PHE A 34 -5.06 5.08 13.50
N GLY A 35 -4.77 5.41 12.23
CA GLY A 35 -3.52 6.09 11.84
C GLY A 35 -2.25 5.24 12.03
N THR A 36 -2.41 3.94 12.28
CA THR A 36 -1.32 3.00 12.59
C THR A 36 -0.53 2.59 11.34
N VAL A 37 -1.12 2.72 10.15
CA VAL A 37 -0.48 2.35 8.88
C VAL A 37 0.29 3.54 8.31
N THR A 38 1.24 4.06 9.09
CA THR A 38 2.15 5.12 8.67
C THR A 38 3.59 4.74 8.94
N THR A 39 4.48 5.10 8.03
CA THR A 39 5.93 4.97 8.22
C THR A 39 6.53 6.37 8.37
N PRO A 40 7.18 6.69 9.49
CA PRO A 40 7.87 7.96 9.66
C PRO A 40 9.12 8.01 8.77
N VAL A 41 9.32 9.13 8.09
CA VAL A 41 10.45 9.38 7.19
C VAL A 41 11.08 10.73 7.48
N VAL A 42 12.33 10.95 7.08
CA VAL A 42 12.94 12.28 7.26
C VAL A 42 12.20 13.29 6.39
N GLY A 43 11.52 14.25 7.04
CA GLY A 43 10.72 15.27 6.34
C GLY A 43 9.23 14.93 6.20
N GLY A 44 8.72 13.86 6.83
CA GLY A 44 7.28 13.59 6.83
C GLY A 44 6.87 12.19 7.28
N ARG A 45 5.78 11.70 6.70
CA ARG A 45 5.30 10.33 6.90
C ARG A 45 4.76 9.77 5.60
N ILE A 46 5.01 8.50 5.33
CA ILE A 46 4.36 7.77 4.24
C ILE A 46 3.10 7.16 4.81
N GLU A 47 1.94 7.55 4.27
CA GLU A 47 0.65 7.03 4.68
C GLU A 47 0.25 5.79 3.87
N GLY A 48 -0.40 4.86 4.57
CA GLY A 48 -0.97 3.62 4.05
C GLY A 48 -0.01 2.47 3.81
N VAL A 49 1.26 2.62 4.21
CA VAL A 49 2.19 1.51 4.35
C VAL A 49 2.94 1.63 5.67
N ALA A 50 2.94 0.57 6.46
CA ALA A 50 3.74 0.44 7.67
C ALA A 50 4.58 -0.83 7.64
N LEU A 51 5.90 -0.65 7.62
CA LEU A 51 6.85 -1.75 7.76
C LEU A 51 7.04 -2.07 9.26
N ARG A 52 6.72 -3.30 9.64
CA ARG A 52 7.02 -3.89 10.95
C ARG A 52 8.21 -4.85 10.81
N PRO A 53 8.79 -5.32 11.94
CA PRO A 53 9.84 -6.33 11.91
C PRO A 53 9.42 -7.58 11.10
N ASP A 54 8.20 -8.08 11.35
CA ASP A 54 7.72 -9.37 10.82
C ASP A 54 6.62 -9.24 9.76
N SER A 55 6.02 -8.05 9.61
CA SER A 55 4.91 -7.80 8.71
C SER A 55 5.00 -6.48 7.95
N VAL A 56 4.23 -6.38 6.87
CA VAL A 56 3.95 -5.15 6.12
C VAL A 56 2.45 -4.94 6.19
N GLU A 57 2.05 -3.89 6.89
CA GLU A 57 0.65 -3.47 6.97
C GLU A 57 0.38 -2.47 5.85
N VAL A 58 -0.71 -2.68 5.12
CA VAL A 58 -1.12 -1.84 3.99
C VAL A 58 -2.59 -1.48 4.14
N GLY A 59 -2.87 -0.18 4.21
CA GLY A 59 -4.22 0.36 4.23
C GLY A 59 -4.53 1.00 2.89
N VAL A 60 -5.55 0.48 2.20
CA VAL A 60 -5.93 0.93 0.85
C VAL A 60 -7.40 1.31 0.80
N VAL A 61 -7.69 2.35 0.02
CA VAL A 61 -9.03 2.65 -0.47
C VAL A 61 -9.08 2.17 -1.91
N VAL A 62 -10.05 1.30 -2.21
CA VAL A 62 -10.16 0.65 -3.51
C VAL A 62 -11.39 1.11 -4.27
N ARG A 63 -11.37 0.98 -5.59
CA ARG A 63 -12.52 1.24 -6.45
C ARG A 63 -13.35 -0.02 -6.58
N TYR A 64 -14.66 0.12 -6.45
CA TYR A 64 -15.60 -0.98 -6.64
C TYR A 64 -15.63 -1.40 -8.11
N GLY A 65 -15.45 -2.70 -8.37
CA GLY A 65 -15.44 -3.26 -9.73
C GLY A 65 -15.09 -4.74 -9.79
N ARG A 66 -14.37 -5.26 -8.79
CA ARG A 66 -14.01 -6.69 -8.65
C ARG A 66 -14.22 -7.17 -7.21
N PRO A 67 -14.31 -8.50 -6.96
CA PRO A 67 -14.42 -9.04 -5.60
C PRO A 67 -13.24 -8.61 -4.72
N LEU A 68 -13.54 -8.02 -3.55
CA LEU A 68 -12.53 -7.51 -2.61
C LEU A 68 -11.46 -8.55 -2.20
N PRO A 69 -11.80 -9.84 -1.95
CA PRO A 69 -10.79 -10.84 -1.61
C PRO A 69 -9.79 -11.08 -2.75
N GLN A 70 -10.26 -11.01 -4.01
CA GLN A 70 -9.42 -11.18 -5.18
C GLN A 70 -8.49 -9.98 -5.36
N LEU A 71 -9.02 -8.77 -5.20
CA LEU A 71 -8.21 -7.56 -5.21
C LEU A 71 -7.15 -7.58 -4.11
N ALA A 72 -7.51 -7.96 -2.88
CA ALA A 72 -6.53 -8.08 -1.80
C ALA A 72 -5.43 -9.10 -2.10
N ALA A 73 -5.75 -10.22 -2.77
CA ALA A 73 -4.77 -11.20 -3.21
C ALA A 73 -3.85 -10.64 -4.31
N ASP A 74 -4.40 -9.93 -5.29
CA ASP A 74 -3.64 -9.27 -6.36
C ASP A 74 -2.67 -8.24 -5.77
N LEU A 75 -3.15 -7.38 -4.87
CA LEU A 75 -2.31 -6.38 -4.19
C LEU A 75 -1.17 -7.03 -3.40
N ARG A 76 -1.44 -8.15 -2.71
CA ARG A 76 -0.41 -8.92 -2.00
C ARG A 76 0.62 -9.50 -2.97
N ALA A 77 0.19 -10.05 -4.10
CA ALA A 77 1.09 -10.62 -5.09
C ALA A 77 2.00 -9.54 -5.71
N GLU A 78 1.45 -8.36 -5.97
CA GLU A 78 2.19 -7.21 -6.52
C GLU A 78 3.30 -6.70 -5.59
N ILE A 79 3.07 -6.71 -4.27
CA ILE A 79 4.03 -6.17 -3.29
C ILE A 79 4.88 -7.27 -2.60
N ALA A 80 4.56 -8.55 -2.78
CA ALA A 80 5.34 -9.68 -2.29
C ALA A 80 6.85 -9.61 -2.61
N PRO A 81 7.27 -9.24 -3.84
CA PRO A 81 8.69 -9.08 -4.17
C PRO A 81 9.39 -7.98 -3.36
N LEU A 82 8.65 -6.95 -2.95
CA LEU A 82 9.15 -5.81 -2.19
C LEU A 82 9.14 -6.06 -0.68
N ALA A 83 8.31 -6.99 -0.20
CA ALA A 83 8.14 -7.28 1.23
C ALA A 83 9.30 -8.08 1.86
N ARG A 84 10.27 -8.56 1.05
CA ARG A 84 11.46 -9.31 1.51
C ARG A 84 11.13 -10.48 2.44
N GLY A 85 10.05 -11.22 2.15
CA GLY A 85 9.61 -12.38 2.93
C GLY A 85 8.81 -12.07 4.19
N ARG A 86 8.50 -10.79 4.47
CA ARG A 86 7.58 -10.41 5.55
C ARG A 86 6.15 -10.79 5.21
N ARG A 87 5.35 -11.03 6.25
CA ARG A 87 3.90 -11.25 6.10
C ARG A 87 3.23 -9.98 5.60
N ILE A 88 2.37 -10.07 4.59
CA ILE A 88 1.64 -8.91 4.08
C ILE A 88 0.20 -8.96 4.58
N ASP A 89 -0.18 -7.95 5.35
CA ASP A 89 -1.54 -7.75 5.85
C ASP A 89 -2.15 -6.53 5.15
N VAL A 90 -3.06 -6.80 4.21
CA VAL A 90 -3.78 -5.77 3.45
C VAL A 90 -5.15 -5.56 4.10
N SER A 91 -5.42 -4.33 4.52
CA SER A 91 -6.73 -3.86 4.97
C SER A 91 -7.34 -2.94 3.92
N ILE A 92 -8.59 -3.24 3.56
CA ILE A 92 -9.41 -2.38 2.71
C ILE A 92 -10.19 -1.48 3.66
N GLU A 93 -9.75 -0.21 3.76
CA GLU A 93 -10.30 0.75 4.72
C GLU A 93 -11.58 1.39 4.23
N ASP A 94 -11.70 1.55 2.91
CA ASP A 94 -12.90 2.08 2.27
C ASP A 94 -12.99 1.60 0.82
N VAL A 95 -14.20 1.65 0.27
CA VAL A 95 -14.50 1.26 -1.11
C VAL A 95 -15.28 2.39 -1.76
N VAL A 96 -14.64 3.07 -2.72
CA VAL A 96 -15.31 4.12 -3.48
C VAL A 96 -15.99 3.52 -4.70
N PRO A 97 -17.14 4.08 -5.13
CA PRO A 97 -17.70 3.71 -6.43
C PRO A 97 -16.66 3.95 -7.53
N PRO A 98 -16.73 3.22 -8.65
CA PRO A 98 -15.92 3.56 -9.81
C PRO A 98 -16.17 5.04 -10.16
N PRO A 99 -15.16 5.78 -10.65
CA PRO A 99 -15.37 7.15 -11.08
C PRO A 99 -16.57 7.19 -12.02
N GLU A 100 -17.57 8.04 -11.74
CA GLU A 100 -18.73 8.19 -12.60
C GLU A 100 -18.24 8.47 -14.03
N GLY A 101 -18.40 7.50 -14.91
CA GLY A 101 -18.10 7.62 -16.33
C GLY A 101 -19.41 7.83 -17.09
N ALA A 102 -19.53 9.01 -17.70
CA ALA A 102 -20.41 9.30 -18.83
C ALA A 102 -21.88 8.87 -18.68
N ARG A 103 -22.73 9.81 -18.23
CA ARG A 103 -24.09 9.86 -18.81
C ARG A 103 -23.92 10.17 -20.30
N THR A 104 -23.97 9.15 -21.15
CA THR A 104 -24.33 9.31 -22.57
C THR A 104 -25.77 9.74 -22.70
#